data_AF-A0A956GG71-F1
#
_entry.id   AF-A0A956GG71-F1
#
_cell.length_a   1.000
_cell.length_b   1.000
_cell.length_c   1.000
_cell.angle_alpha   90.00
_cell.angle_beta   90.00
_cell.angle_gamma   90.00
#
_symmetry.space_group_name_H-M   'P 1'
#
loop_
_entity.id
_entity.type
_entity.pdbx_description
1 polymer ?
#
loop_
_entity_poly.entity_id
_entity_poly.type
_entity_poly.pdbx_seq_one_letter_code
_entity_poly.pdbx_strand_id
1 'polypeptide(L)'
;MKTRRYLLLVVLLALAAAGCGPGAVGTLGEDPPAPSAASHERETTLNKGDFDAAVRHLAGLPYLPWKYTSDGCYARAFYFSMTLASMGIPSNHVYCVAKSGYPIMGRWRYHVAPVVKRDGDPSQLYVLDPLFDRNQSVRLADWVARQDARFSDVSWVGYPNLIVQPGTSYGSWGSGDAVQNPRSPDAARYGEPPFAQMPSYSISTINSACEVMHRYIELEEQTSLSTKLYKHRRLSQITLQTLGELSARGKLSGSASQLSASCRDYQAASGPAGCMPDDGNTNPTSKDCCLASVYFCWSNSLGRCMAPGSRVGSYQCGDGGNWVTPSAPAPTPPAPTPPSPAPSGSWSCARSSYLGAQLWTCDGQTHVRKCVGSTPTAQTCTRGCYGAAAGKRDYCISAAASSSWSCTSSAYGSVQLWTCSGGRLYKCDGSGPVFVACESGCVGRTLGSDDVCR
;
A
#
# COMPACT_ATOMS: atom_id res chain seq x y z
N MET A 1 -25.37 72.83 7.09
CA MET A 1 -24.69 72.52 5.80
C MET A 1 -24.54 71.01 5.67
N LYS A 2 -24.72 70.49 4.45
CA LYS A 2 -25.23 69.15 4.10
C LYS A 2 -24.39 67.96 4.61
N THR A 3 -25.06 67.02 5.28
CA THR A 3 -24.70 65.61 5.46
C THR A 3 -25.33 64.76 4.33
N ARG A 4 -24.61 63.76 3.80
CA ARG A 4 -25.18 62.69 2.96
C ARG A 4 -24.73 61.32 3.47
N ARG A 5 -25.71 60.56 3.95
CA ARG A 5 -25.75 59.09 4.03
C ARG A 5 -26.62 58.59 2.88
N TYR A 6 -26.27 57.50 2.22
CA TYR A 6 -27.19 56.56 1.54
C TYR A 6 -26.41 55.26 1.29
N LEU A 7 -27.00 54.08 1.10
CA LEU A 7 -28.15 53.34 1.65
C LEU A 7 -28.05 51.99 0.90
N LEU A 8 -28.31 50.89 1.62
CA LEU A 8 -28.54 49.54 1.10
C LEU A 8 -29.55 49.54 -0.07
N LEU A 9 -29.35 48.68 -1.07
CA LEU A 9 -30.42 48.24 -1.96
C LEU A 9 -30.45 46.70 -2.06
N VAL A 10 -31.61 46.15 -1.71
CA VAL A 10 -32.05 44.76 -1.86
C VAL A 10 -33.02 44.74 -3.05
N VAL A 11 -32.88 43.79 -3.98
CA VAL A 11 -33.90 43.43 -5.00
C VAL A 11 -33.77 41.92 -5.25
N LEU A 12 -34.65 41.04 -4.75
CA LEU A 12 -35.99 40.61 -5.17
C LEU A 12 -36.07 39.86 -6.52
N LEU A 13 -36.52 38.60 -6.41
CA LEU A 13 -36.94 37.67 -7.48
C LEU A 13 -38.06 38.23 -8.36
N ALA A 14 -38.07 37.80 -9.64
CA ALA A 14 -39.28 37.66 -10.43
C ALA A 14 -39.22 36.42 -11.34
N LEU A 15 -40.21 35.54 -11.21
CA LEU A 15 -40.60 34.53 -12.20
C LEU A 15 -41.30 35.21 -13.39
N ALA A 16 -41.09 34.72 -14.61
CA ALA A 16 -42.03 34.87 -15.71
C ALA A 16 -41.91 33.72 -16.72
N ALA A 17 -43.05 33.45 -17.36
CA ALA A 17 -43.45 32.22 -18.01
C ALA A 17 -43.01 32.07 -19.48
N ALA A 18 -43.25 30.84 -19.95
CA ALA A 18 -43.21 30.32 -21.31
C ALA A 18 -43.50 31.29 -22.47
N GLY A 19 -42.67 31.19 -23.51
CA GLY A 19 -42.95 31.66 -24.86
C GLY A 19 -42.32 30.70 -25.88
N CYS A 20 -43.16 30.00 -26.63
CA CYS A 20 -42.77 29.24 -27.82
C CYS A 20 -42.40 30.21 -28.96
N GLY A 21 -41.29 29.94 -29.64
CA GLY A 21 -40.92 30.58 -30.91
C GLY A 21 -39.92 29.70 -31.68
N PRO A 22 -40.09 29.48 -33.00
CA PRO A 22 -39.19 28.67 -33.79
C PRO A 22 -38.05 29.53 -34.39
N GLY A 23 -36.85 28.94 -34.47
CA GLY A 23 -35.81 29.37 -35.40
C GLY A 23 -34.59 30.01 -34.76
N ALA A 24 -33.52 29.21 -34.64
CA ALA A 24 -32.16 29.58 -35.05
C ALA A 24 -31.30 28.32 -34.96
N VAL A 25 -30.82 27.84 -36.12
CA VAL A 25 -29.77 26.82 -36.23
C VAL A 25 -28.48 27.47 -35.74
N GLY A 26 -28.19 27.31 -34.45
CA GLY A 26 -26.92 27.65 -33.85
C GLY A 26 -25.96 26.48 -34.01
N THR A 27 -24.90 26.70 -34.79
CA THR A 27 -23.74 25.83 -34.89
C THR A 27 -23.22 25.49 -33.49
N LEU A 28 -23.19 24.19 -33.18
CA LEU A 28 -22.60 23.62 -31.98
C LEU A 28 -21.16 24.13 -31.85
N GLY A 29 -20.89 24.84 -30.75
CA GLY A 29 -19.54 25.13 -30.32
C GLY A 29 -18.81 23.81 -30.08
N GLU A 30 -17.61 23.71 -30.63
CA GLU A 30 -16.69 22.60 -30.39
C GLU A 30 -16.53 22.41 -28.88
N ASP A 31 -16.86 21.21 -28.40
CA ASP A 31 -16.54 20.77 -27.05
C ASP A 31 -15.03 21.00 -26.82
N PRO A 32 -14.62 21.52 -25.64
CA PRO A 32 -13.20 21.59 -25.31
C PRO A 32 -12.60 20.19 -25.44
N PRO A 33 -11.46 20.03 -26.12
CA PRO A 33 -10.87 18.72 -26.35
C PRO A 33 -10.70 18.03 -25.00
N ALA A 34 -11.26 16.82 -24.89
CA ALA A 34 -11.06 15.95 -23.74
C ALA A 34 -9.57 15.96 -23.39
N PRO A 35 -9.20 16.06 -22.09
CA PRO A 35 -7.80 16.08 -21.68
C PRO A 35 -7.13 14.87 -22.29
N SER A 36 -6.16 15.15 -23.17
CA SER A 36 -5.35 14.18 -23.88
C SER A 36 -4.87 13.11 -22.90
N ALA A 37 -5.39 11.89 -23.04
CA ALA A 37 -4.94 10.68 -22.33
C ALA A 37 -3.55 10.21 -22.80
N ALA A 38 -2.74 11.10 -23.38
CA ALA A 38 -1.36 10.84 -23.72
C ALA A 38 -0.47 11.21 -22.53
N SER A 39 -0.16 10.24 -21.68
CA SER A 39 1.19 10.09 -21.11
C SER A 39 1.24 8.92 -20.14
N HIS A 40 2.23 8.06 -20.40
CA HIS A 40 2.60 6.86 -19.66
C HIS A 40 1.79 5.60 -20.00
N GLU A 41 1.90 5.17 -21.26
CA GLU A 41 2.21 3.75 -21.47
C GLU A 41 3.47 3.44 -20.66
N ARG A 42 3.31 3.07 -19.39
CA ARG A 42 4.42 2.53 -18.62
C ARG A 42 4.90 1.31 -19.39
N GLU A 43 6.18 1.31 -19.74
CA GLU A 43 6.85 0.13 -20.27
C GLU A 43 6.50 -1.10 -19.43
N THR A 44 6.45 -2.25 -20.08
CA THR A 44 5.94 -3.53 -19.55
C THR A 44 6.77 -4.13 -18.41
N THR A 45 7.73 -3.38 -17.89
CA THR A 45 8.67 -3.83 -16.88
C THR A 45 8.57 -2.91 -15.66
N LEU A 46 8.42 -3.50 -14.48
CA LEU A 46 8.43 -2.74 -13.25
C LEU A 46 9.80 -2.07 -13.06
N ASN A 47 9.82 -0.74 -13.11
CA ASN A 47 10.98 0.01 -12.67
C ASN A 47 11.31 -0.41 -11.22
N LYS A 48 12.58 -0.25 -10.85
CA LYS A 48 13.07 -0.69 -9.53
C LYS A 48 12.19 -0.17 -8.36
N GLY A 49 11.66 1.05 -8.46
CA GLY A 49 10.82 1.65 -7.42
C GLY A 49 9.48 0.93 -7.25
N ASP A 50 8.78 0.66 -8.35
CA ASP A 50 7.51 -0.08 -8.37
C ASP A 50 7.72 -1.53 -7.92
N PHE A 51 8.83 -2.16 -8.33
CA PHE A 51 9.22 -3.50 -7.87
C PHE A 51 9.45 -3.55 -6.35
N ASP A 52 10.27 -2.62 -5.82
CA ASP A 52 10.52 -2.56 -4.38
C ASP A 52 9.23 -2.23 -3.60
N ALA A 53 8.32 -1.43 -4.18
CA ALA A 53 7.03 -1.12 -3.58
C ALA A 53 6.11 -2.36 -3.52
N ALA A 54 6.03 -3.12 -4.61
CA ALA A 54 5.32 -4.40 -4.66
C ALA A 54 5.87 -5.38 -3.62
N VAL A 55 7.20 -5.48 -3.52
CA VAL A 55 7.87 -6.33 -2.51
C VAL A 55 7.60 -5.84 -1.09
N ARG A 56 7.62 -4.53 -0.81
CA ARG A 56 7.26 -4.02 0.54
C ARG A 56 5.80 -4.25 0.88
N HIS A 57 4.90 -4.19 -0.09
CA HIS A 57 3.48 -4.49 0.11
C HIS A 57 3.24 -5.96 0.51
N LEU A 58 4.14 -6.90 0.13
CA LEU A 58 4.08 -8.31 0.58
C LEU A 58 4.02 -8.46 2.10
N ALA A 59 4.90 -7.74 2.81
CA ALA A 59 4.93 -7.75 4.28
C ALA A 59 3.67 -7.10 4.88
N GLY A 60 2.95 -6.31 4.08
CA GLY A 60 1.84 -5.46 4.48
C GLY A 60 0.45 -6.08 4.35
N LEU A 61 0.30 -7.38 4.01
CA LEU A 61 -1.00 -8.06 3.95
C LEU A 61 -1.26 -8.97 5.16
N PRO A 62 -1.22 -8.48 6.43
CA PRO A 62 -1.36 -9.31 7.62
C PRO A 62 -2.78 -9.89 7.77
N TYR A 63 -3.74 -9.37 6.99
CA TYR A 63 -5.12 -9.82 7.00
C TYR A 63 -5.34 -11.12 6.21
N LEU A 64 -4.38 -11.55 5.39
CA LEU A 64 -4.48 -12.83 4.71
C LEU A 64 -4.09 -13.99 5.65
N PRO A 65 -4.66 -15.19 5.43
CA PRO A 65 -4.45 -16.34 6.30
C PRO A 65 -3.13 -17.06 6.02
N TRP A 66 -2.00 -16.38 6.21
CA TRP A 66 -0.66 -16.92 5.91
C TRP A 66 -0.24 -18.11 6.78
N LYS A 67 -0.82 -18.29 7.98
CA LYS A 67 -0.53 -19.47 8.81
C LYS A 67 -1.28 -20.71 8.31
N TYR A 68 -2.41 -20.54 7.64
CA TYR A 68 -3.16 -21.64 7.05
C TYR A 68 -2.55 -22.00 5.70
N THR A 69 -1.61 -22.94 5.73
CA THR A 69 -0.86 -23.35 4.54
C THR A 69 -1.46 -24.58 3.86
N SER A 70 -2.33 -25.35 4.52
CA SER A 70 -2.86 -26.60 3.98
C SER A 70 -3.54 -26.45 2.61
N ASP A 71 -4.12 -25.28 2.33
CA ASP A 71 -4.73 -24.92 1.05
C ASP A 71 -4.65 -23.38 0.82
N GLY A 72 -5.21 -22.88 -0.28
CA GLY A 72 -5.50 -21.46 -0.49
C GLY A 72 -4.43 -20.62 -1.15
N CYS A 73 -3.38 -21.25 -1.71
CA CYS A 73 -2.37 -20.55 -2.47
C CYS A 73 -2.97 -19.72 -3.62
N TYR A 74 -3.96 -20.27 -4.34
CA TYR A 74 -4.65 -19.59 -5.43
C TYR A 74 -5.38 -18.32 -4.99
N ALA A 75 -6.08 -18.35 -3.86
CA ALA A 75 -6.81 -17.19 -3.36
C ALA A 75 -5.87 -16.12 -2.77
N ARG A 76 -4.78 -16.53 -2.09
CA ARG A 76 -3.75 -15.59 -1.63
C ARG A 76 -3.03 -14.92 -2.79
N ALA A 77 -2.63 -15.69 -3.81
CA ALA A 77 -2.01 -15.17 -5.02
C ALA A 77 -2.92 -14.18 -5.75
N PHE A 78 -4.20 -14.55 -5.92
CA PHE A 78 -5.19 -13.69 -6.55
C PHE A 78 -5.40 -12.37 -5.82
N TYR A 79 -5.59 -12.40 -4.49
CA TYR A 79 -5.70 -11.17 -3.70
C TYR A 79 -4.51 -10.26 -3.87
N PHE A 80 -3.33 -10.86 -3.93
CA PHE A 80 -2.12 -10.11 -4.00
C PHE A 80 -1.92 -9.48 -5.38
N SER A 81 -2.17 -10.22 -6.47
CA SER A 81 -2.23 -9.66 -7.84
C SER A 81 -3.30 -8.57 -7.96
N MET A 82 -4.45 -8.75 -7.32
CA MET A 82 -5.54 -7.76 -7.28
C MET A 82 -5.09 -6.45 -6.61
N THR A 83 -4.37 -6.53 -5.49
CA THR A 83 -3.77 -5.37 -4.81
C THR A 83 -2.68 -4.71 -5.64
N LEU A 84 -1.82 -5.47 -6.33
CA LEU A 84 -0.84 -4.89 -7.26
C LEU A 84 -1.55 -4.13 -8.39
N ALA A 85 -2.59 -4.73 -8.96
CA ALA A 85 -3.37 -4.13 -10.02
C ALA A 85 -4.08 -2.83 -9.61
N SER A 86 -4.54 -2.74 -8.36
CA SER A 86 -5.15 -1.54 -7.80
C SER A 86 -4.17 -0.35 -7.72
N MET A 87 -2.87 -0.64 -7.65
CA MET A 87 -1.77 0.33 -7.73
C MET A 87 -1.30 0.61 -9.17
N GLY A 88 -1.85 -0.09 -10.17
CA GLY A 88 -1.41 0.02 -11.56
C GLY A 88 -0.19 -0.84 -11.90
N ILE A 89 0.14 -1.83 -11.05
CA ILE A 89 1.25 -2.75 -11.23
C ILE A 89 0.69 -4.05 -11.81
N PRO A 90 0.99 -4.41 -13.07
CA PRO A 90 0.57 -5.69 -13.63
C PRO A 90 1.38 -6.84 -13.02
N SER A 91 0.77 -8.02 -12.95
CA SER A 91 1.41 -9.26 -12.52
C SER A 91 0.84 -10.44 -13.29
N ASN A 92 1.64 -11.50 -13.39
CA ASN A 92 1.18 -12.83 -13.79
C ASN A 92 1.12 -13.74 -12.55
N HIS A 93 0.56 -14.92 -12.71
CA HIS A 93 0.69 -16.03 -11.77
C HIS A 93 1.62 -17.08 -12.34
N VAL A 94 2.48 -17.66 -11.50
CA VAL A 94 3.21 -18.89 -11.81
C VAL A 94 2.67 -20.04 -10.97
N TYR A 95 2.26 -21.10 -11.65
CA TYR A 95 1.80 -22.35 -11.07
C TYR A 95 2.95 -23.36 -11.13
N CYS A 96 3.33 -23.88 -9.97
CA CYS A 96 4.16 -25.06 -9.84
C CYS A 96 3.23 -26.27 -9.68
N VAL A 97 3.13 -27.12 -10.69
CA VAL A 97 2.17 -28.24 -10.74
C VAL A 97 2.91 -29.56 -10.55
N ALA A 98 2.53 -30.30 -9.52
CA ALA A 98 3.12 -31.58 -9.17
C ALA A 98 2.95 -32.60 -10.31
N LYS A 99 3.98 -33.42 -10.54
CA LYS A 99 3.82 -34.64 -11.34
C LYS A 99 3.11 -35.71 -10.52
N SER A 100 2.41 -36.62 -11.20
CA SER A 100 1.78 -37.77 -10.55
C SER A 100 2.80 -38.55 -9.73
N GLY A 101 2.48 -38.84 -8.47
CA GLY A 101 3.38 -39.51 -7.51
C GLY A 101 4.39 -38.61 -6.79
N TYR A 102 4.49 -37.33 -7.15
CA TYR A 102 5.47 -36.38 -6.60
C TYR A 102 4.79 -35.11 -6.07
N PRO A 103 4.06 -35.19 -4.93
CA PRO A 103 3.36 -34.04 -4.39
C PRO A 103 4.35 -32.95 -3.94
N ILE A 104 3.95 -31.70 -4.17
CA ILE A 104 4.69 -30.51 -3.75
C ILE A 104 4.57 -30.36 -2.23
N MET A 105 5.69 -30.10 -1.55
CA MET A 105 5.75 -30.01 -0.08
C MET A 105 5.06 -31.21 0.61
N GLY A 106 5.12 -32.38 -0.03
CA GLY A 106 4.54 -33.63 0.48
C GLY A 106 3.01 -33.74 0.42
N ARG A 107 2.27 -32.71 0.00
CA ARG A 107 0.79 -32.73 0.04
C ARG A 107 0.05 -32.03 -1.09
N TRP A 108 0.65 -31.05 -1.77
CA TRP A 108 -0.07 -30.26 -2.76
C TRP A 108 0.06 -30.82 -4.16
N ARG A 109 -1.03 -30.70 -4.93
CA ARG A 109 -1.03 -30.97 -6.38
C ARG A 109 -0.50 -29.79 -7.18
N TYR A 110 -0.58 -28.58 -6.64
CA TYR A 110 0.06 -27.39 -7.18
C TYR A 110 0.26 -26.34 -6.09
N HIS A 111 1.17 -25.40 -6.34
CA HIS A 111 1.32 -24.16 -5.59
C HIS A 111 1.38 -22.99 -6.57
N VAL A 112 0.87 -21.83 -6.18
CA VAL A 112 0.81 -20.63 -7.05
C VAL A 112 1.12 -19.38 -6.27
N ALA A 113 1.83 -18.46 -6.93
CA ALA A 113 2.14 -17.13 -6.42
C ALA A 113 2.23 -16.12 -7.58
N PRO A 114 2.10 -14.81 -7.31
CA PRO A 114 2.37 -13.79 -8.31
C PRO A 114 3.82 -13.78 -8.75
N VAL A 115 4.02 -13.51 -10.04
CA VAL A 115 5.32 -13.40 -10.68
C VAL A 115 5.38 -12.09 -11.47
N VAL A 116 6.52 -11.43 -11.39
CA VAL A 116 6.78 -10.14 -12.04
C VAL A 116 8.18 -10.12 -12.65
N LYS A 117 8.39 -9.23 -13.62
CA LYS A 117 9.72 -8.83 -14.09
C LYS A 117 10.32 -7.75 -13.21
N ARG A 118 11.65 -7.66 -13.27
CA ARG A 118 12.42 -6.56 -12.68
C ARG A 118 13.21 -5.86 -13.77
N ASP A 119 13.13 -4.54 -13.80
CA ASP A 119 13.91 -3.74 -14.73
C ASP A 119 15.43 -3.96 -14.55
N GLY A 120 16.14 -4.01 -15.68
CA GLY A 120 17.55 -4.37 -15.75
C GLY A 120 17.87 -5.86 -15.56
N ASP A 121 16.87 -6.73 -15.42
CA ASP A 121 17.07 -8.19 -15.35
C ASP A 121 16.03 -8.97 -16.19
N PRO A 122 16.10 -8.87 -17.53
CA PRO A 122 15.15 -9.51 -18.44
C PRO A 122 15.32 -11.04 -18.51
N SER A 123 16.32 -11.60 -17.85
CA SER A 123 16.61 -13.04 -17.86
C SER A 123 15.95 -13.80 -16.72
N GLN A 124 15.28 -13.08 -15.81
CA GLN A 124 14.75 -13.63 -14.58
C GLN A 124 13.28 -13.26 -14.37
N LEU A 125 12.58 -14.17 -13.71
CA LEU A 125 11.26 -13.93 -13.16
C LEU A 125 11.35 -13.95 -11.63
N TYR A 126 10.63 -13.03 -11.00
CA TYR A 126 10.63 -12.84 -9.56
C TYR A 126 9.27 -13.19 -9.00
N VAL A 127 9.24 -14.21 -8.15
CA VAL A 127 8.05 -14.70 -7.47
C VAL A 127 7.89 -13.96 -6.15
N LEU A 128 6.67 -13.51 -5.91
CA LEU A 128 6.29 -12.72 -4.75
C LEU A 128 5.44 -13.61 -3.82
N ASP A 129 6.07 -14.32 -2.88
CA ASP A 129 5.39 -15.32 -2.04
C ASP A 129 5.77 -15.22 -0.53
N PRO A 130 4.93 -14.55 0.29
CA PRO A 130 5.13 -14.42 1.74
C PRO A 130 5.20 -15.73 2.52
N LEU A 131 4.78 -16.85 1.92
CA LEU A 131 4.96 -18.16 2.52
C LEU A 131 6.45 -18.50 2.70
N PHE A 132 7.28 -18.11 1.74
CA PHE A 132 8.71 -18.42 1.71
C PHE A 132 9.60 -17.24 2.08
N ASP A 133 9.21 -16.02 1.71
CA ASP A 133 9.93 -14.80 2.09
C ASP A 133 8.96 -13.62 2.15
N ARG A 134 8.84 -13.01 3.33
CA ARG A 134 7.93 -11.88 3.56
C ARG A 134 8.52 -10.54 3.14
N ASN A 135 9.84 -10.47 2.98
CA ASN A 135 10.57 -9.22 2.83
C ASN A 135 11.20 -9.08 1.45
N GLN A 136 11.24 -10.16 0.68
CA GLN A 136 11.94 -10.20 -0.61
C GLN A 136 11.16 -11.01 -1.62
N SER A 137 11.26 -10.60 -2.89
CA SER A 137 10.97 -11.47 -4.02
C SER A 137 12.01 -12.58 -4.11
N VAL A 138 11.61 -13.75 -4.62
CA VAL A 138 12.50 -14.89 -4.84
C VAL A 138 12.60 -15.17 -6.34
N ARG A 139 13.77 -15.52 -6.87
CA ARG A 139 13.86 -15.93 -8.29
C ARG A 139 13.02 -17.18 -8.53
N LEU A 140 12.46 -17.34 -9.72
CA LEU A 140 11.57 -18.48 -10.02
C LEU A 140 12.22 -19.84 -9.69
N ALA A 141 13.46 -20.07 -10.13
CA ALA A 141 14.17 -21.33 -9.84
C ALA A 141 14.33 -21.58 -8.33
N ASP A 142 14.68 -20.55 -7.57
CA ASP A 142 14.86 -20.63 -6.12
C ASP A 142 13.52 -20.87 -5.41
N TRP A 143 12.44 -20.24 -5.88
CA TRP A 143 11.10 -20.45 -5.34
C TRP A 143 10.61 -21.88 -5.58
N VAL A 144 10.88 -22.45 -6.77
CA VAL A 144 10.57 -23.86 -7.07
C VAL A 144 11.39 -24.80 -6.17
N ALA A 145 12.70 -24.55 -6.01
CA ALA A 145 13.55 -25.36 -5.13
C ALA A 145 13.16 -25.32 -3.65
N ARG A 146 12.53 -24.23 -3.18
CA ARG A 146 12.00 -24.13 -1.80
C ARG A 146 10.79 -25.03 -1.54
N GLN A 147 10.09 -25.48 -2.58
CA GLN A 147 8.92 -26.35 -2.42
C GLN A 147 9.31 -27.82 -2.22
N ASP A 148 10.46 -28.24 -2.77
CA ASP A 148 11.10 -29.52 -2.52
C ASP A 148 12.57 -29.41 -2.95
N ALA A 149 13.51 -29.82 -2.09
CA ALA A 149 14.94 -29.69 -2.38
C ALA A 149 15.36 -30.43 -3.67
N ARG A 150 14.64 -31.50 -4.05
CA ARG A 150 14.88 -32.25 -5.30
C ARG A 150 14.55 -31.42 -6.54
N PHE A 151 13.67 -30.43 -6.44
CA PHE A 151 13.36 -29.51 -7.54
C PHE A 151 14.50 -28.52 -7.83
N SER A 152 15.63 -28.58 -7.13
CA SER A 152 16.85 -27.90 -7.57
C SER A 152 17.43 -28.50 -8.87
N ASP A 153 17.13 -29.77 -9.16
CA ASP A 153 17.51 -30.47 -10.39
C ASP A 153 16.34 -30.52 -11.38
N VAL A 154 16.42 -29.71 -12.44
CA VAL A 154 15.41 -29.65 -13.51
C VAL A 154 15.33 -30.93 -14.34
N SER A 155 16.35 -31.79 -14.28
CA SER A 155 16.37 -33.09 -14.96
C SER A 155 15.69 -34.21 -14.15
N TRP A 156 15.35 -33.95 -12.88
CA TRP A 156 14.70 -34.94 -12.04
C TRP A 156 13.34 -35.34 -12.62
N VAL A 157 13.06 -36.64 -12.67
CA VAL A 157 11.81 -37.18 -13.26
C VAL A 157 10.55 -36.59 -12.62
N GLY A 158 10.62 -36.27 -11.32
CA GLY A 158 9.55 -35.66 -10.54
C GLY A 158 9.46 -34.13 -10.62
N TYR A 159 10.34 -33.47 -11.38
CA TYR A 159 10.34 -32.01 -11.52
C TYR A 159 8.97 -31.49 -11.98
N PRO A 160 8.39 -30.47 -11.32
CA PRO A 160 7.03 -30.03 -11.54
C PRO A 160 6.88 -29.35 -12.90
N ASN A 161 5.67 -29.37 -13.44
CA ASN A 161 5.34 -28.54 -14.61
C ASN A 161 5.13 -27.10 -14.13
N LEU A 162 5.82 -26.15 -14.75
CA LEU A 162 5.64 -24.74 -14.46
C LEU A 162 4.78 -24.09 -15.54
N ILE A 163 3.75 -23.37 -15.12
CA ILE A 163 2.78 -22.74 -16.02
C ILE A 163 2.58 -21.29 -15.60
N VAL A 164 2.65 -20.37 -16.55
CA VAL A 164 2.37 -18.94 -16.33
C VAL A 164 1.00 -18.58 -16.90
N GLN A 165 0.26 -17.79 -16.15
CA GLN A 165 -1.06 -17.27 -16.52
C GLN A 165 -1.20 -15.79 -16.14
N PRO A 166 -2.18 -15.06 -16.69
CA PRO A 166 -2.49 -13.70 -16.23
C PRO A 166 -2.77 -13.66 -14.73
N GLY A 167 -2.40 -12.57 -14.04
CA GLY A 167 -2.64 -12.38 -12.59
C GLY A 167 -4.12 -12.37 -12.19
N THR A 168 -5.03 -12.29 -13.16
CA THR A 168 -6.48 -12.45 -12.96
C THR A 168 -6.94 -13.90 -12.88
N SER A 169 -6.06 -14.88 -13.14
CA SER A 169 -6.43 -16.28 -13.09
C SER A 169 -6.67 -16.76 -11.65
N TYR A 170 -7.62 -17.68 -11.50
CA TYR A 170 -8.02 -18.17 -10.18
C TYR A 170 -8.27 -19.67 -10.22
N GLY A 171 -7.44 -20.43 -9.52
CA GLY A 171 -7.62 -21.88 -9.40
C GLY A 171 -7.68 -22.62 -10.74
N SER A 172 -7.06 -22.11 -11.80
CA SER A 172 -6.89 -22.84 -13.06
C SER A 172 -5.41 -23.16 -13.21
N TRP A 173 -5.02 -24.42 -13.27
CA TRP A 173 -3.63 -24.84 -13.49
C TRP A 173 -3.47 -25.79 -14.68
N GLY A 174 -4.54 -25.97 -15.47
CA GLY A 174 -4.57 -26.84 -16.65
C GLY A 174 -4.39 -26.10 -17.99
N SER A 175 -4.29 -24.78 -17.97
CA SER A 175 -4.12 -23.92 -19.15
C SER A 175 -2.99 -22.91 -18.93
N GLY A 176 -2.49 -22.26 -19.98
CA GLY A 176 -1.44 -21.24 -19.88
C GLY A 176 -0.12 -21.65 -20.53
N ASP A 177 0.89 -20.80 -20.35
CA ASP A 177 2.18 -20.95 -21.01
C ASP A 177 3.14 -21.80 -20.17
N ALA A 178 3.53 -22.96 -20.69
CA ALA A 178 4.52 -23.81 -20.04
C ALA A 178 5.91 -23.15 -20.06
N VAL A 179 6.55 -23.05 -18.88
CA VAL A 179 7.91 -22.50 -18.74
C VAL A 179 8.94 -23.55 -19.13
N GLN A 180 9.61 -23.33 -20.26
CA GLN A 180 10.54 -24.33 -20.85
C GLN A 180 11.88 -24.42 -20.11
N ASN A 181 12.41 -23.29 -19.63
CA ASN A 181 13.67 -23.25 -18.90
C ASN A 181 13.51 -22.48 -17.57
N PRO A 182 13.12 -23.15 -16.48
CA PRO A 182 12.88 -22.50 -15.19
C PRO A 182 14.10 -21.79 -14.57
N ARG A 183 15.33 -22.19 -14.96
CA ARG A 183 16.58 -21.57 -14.47
C ARG A 183 16.92 -20.26 -15.19
N SER A 184 16.38 -20.08 -16.40
CA SER A 184 16.56 -18.88 -17.20
C SER A 184 15.29 -18.67 -18.03
N PRO A 185 14.16 -18.35 -17.38
CA PRO A 185 12.89 -18.19 -18.08
C PRO A 185 12.98 -16.99 -19.03
N ASP A 186 12.38 -17.11 -20.21
CA ASP A 186 12.23 -15.99 -21.14
C ASP A 186 11.25 -14.98 -20.55
N ALA A 187 11.76 -13.97 -19.84
CA ALA A 187 10.90 -12.99 -19.18
C ALA A 187 10.13 -12.14 -20.19
N ALA A 188 10.61 -12.00 -21.44
CA ALA A 188 9.83 -11.32 -22.47
C ALA A 188 8.55 -12.09 -22.81
N ARG A 189 8.62 -13.43 -22.81
CA ARG A 189 7.46 -14.31 -23.03
C ARG A 189 6.55 -14.44 -21.81
N TYR A 190 7.13 -14.66 -20.64
CA TYR A 190 6.37 -15.05 -19.43
C TYR A 190 6.11 -13.88 -18.48
N GLY A 191 6.74 -12.74 -18.71
CA GLY A 191 6.52 -11.53 -17.94
C GLY A 191 5.13 -10.96 -18.13
N GLU A 192 4.77 -10.06 -17.23
CA GLU A 192 3.51 -9.35 -17.28
C GLU A 192 3.36 -8.51 -18.56
N PRO A 193 2.14 -8.47 -19.16
CA PRO A 193 1.85 -7.58 -20.26
C PRO A 193 1.78 -6.12 -19.77
N PRO A 194 1.76 -5.12 -20.67
CA PRO A 194 1.45 -3.75 -20.26
C PRO A 194 0.14 -3.71 -19.46
N PHE A 195 0.06 -2.83 -18.45
CA PHE A 195 -1.10 -2.76 -17.57
C PHE A 195 -2.42 -2.58 -18.35
N ALA A 196 -2.40 -1.81 -19.44
CA ALA A 196 -3.55 -1.64 -20.33
C ALA A 196 -4.08 -2.95 -20.93
N GLN A 197 -3.20 -3.92 -21.20
CA GLN A 197 -3.54 -5.23 -21.77
C GLN A 197 -3.86 -6.31 -20.72
N MET A 198 -3.59 -6.04 -19.44
CA MET A 198 -3.97 -6.96 -18.37
C MET A 198 -5.50 -7.18 -18.38
N PRO A 199 -5.97 -8.44 -18.30
CA PRO A 199 -7.40 -8.73 -18.23
C PRO A 199 -8.06 -8.07 -17.02
N SER A 200 -9.38 -7.93 -17.05
CA SER A 200 -10.15 -7.44 -15.90
C SER A 200 -10.37 -8.55 -14.87
N TYR A 201 -10.33 -8.18 -13.59
CA TYR A 201 -10.74 -9.04 -12.49
C TYR A 201 -12.27 -9.14 -12.49
N SER A 202 -12.82 -10.35 -12.45
CA SER A 202 -14.28 -10.52 -12.42
C SER A 202 -14.81 -10.50 -10.97
N ILE A 203 -15.97 -9.86 -10.76
CA ILE A 203 -16.57 -9.82 -9.41
C ILE A 203 -16.92 -11.21 -8.87
N SER A 204 -17.26 -12.18 -9.74
CA SER A 204 -17.57 -13.55 -9.31
C SER A 204 -16.32 -14.27 -8.78
N THR A 205 -15.17 -14.10 -9.44
CA THR A 205 -13.89 -14.60 -8.96
C THR A 205 -13.47 -13.93 -7.66
N ILE A 206 -13.67 -12.62 -7.54
CA ILE A 206 -13.38 -11.87 -6.31
C ILE A 206 -14.24 -12.39 -5.14
N ASN A 207 -15.55 -12.60 -5.35
CA ASN A 207 -16.42 -13.21 -4.33
C ASN A 207 -15.90 -14.59 -3.90
N SER A 208 -15.53 -15.44 -4.87
CA SER A 208 -14.98 -16.76 -4.58
C SER A 208 -13.68 -16.70 -3.78
N ALA A 209 -12.74 -15.83 -4.17
CA ALA A 209 -11.47 -15.63 -3.47
C ALA A 209 -11.68 -15.15 -2.04
N CYS A 210 -12.55 -14.16 -1.87
CA CYS A 210 -12.90 -13.55 -0.61
C CYS A 210 -13.52 -14.54 0.38
N GLU A 211 -14.51 -15.31 -0.06
CA GLU A 211 -15.18 -16.33 0.77
C GLU A 211 -14.20 -17.41 1.22
N VAL A 212 -13.31 -17.85 0.32
CA VAL A 212 -12.23 -18.79 0.64
C VAL A 212 -11.27 -18.20 1.69
N MET A 213 -10.87 -16.93 1.56
CA MET A 213 -10.00 -16.27 2.53
C MET A 213 -10.67 -16.12 3.90
N HIS A 214 -11.95 -15.72 3.96
CA HIS A 214 -12.70 -15.70 5.22
C HIS A 214 -12.72 -17.10 5.87
N ARG A 215 -13.05 -18.15 5.10
CA ARG A 215 -13.03 -19.52 5.62
C ARG A 215 -11.65 -19.92 6.16
N TYR A 216 -10.57 -19.56 5.48
CA TYR A 216 -9.23 -19.95 5.89
C TYR A 216 -8.67 -19.15 7.05
N ILE A 217 -9.12 -17.91 7.27
CA ILE A 217 -8.84 -17.19 8.52
C ILE A 217 -9.37 -17.99 9.71
N GLU A 218 -10.55 -18.59 9.60
CA GLU A 218 -11.10 -19.45 10.65
C GLU A 218 -10.31 -20.74 10.89
N LEU A 219 -9.62 -21.25 9.86
CA LEU A 219 -8.78 -22.44 9.95
C LEU A 219 -7.34 -22.15 10.39
N GLU A 220 -6.94 -20.88 10.57
CA GLU A 220 -5.61 -20.58 11.08
C GLU A 220 -5.46 -21.03 12.54
N GLU A 221 -4.68 -22.10 12.72
CA GLU A 221 -4.30 -22.58 14.04
C GLU A 221 -3.49 -21.52 14.80
N GLN A 222 -3.56 -21.59 16.14
CA GLN A 222 -2.80 -20.71 17.03
C GLN A 222 -2.98 -19.21 16.71
N THR A 223 -4.18 -18.84 16.28
CA THR A 223 -4.58 -17.47 15.97
C THR A 223 -5.75 -17.12 16.87
N SER A 224 -5.59 -16.08 17.69
CA SER A 224 -6.62 -15.65 18.63
C SER A 224 -7.90 -15.23 17.90
N LEU A 225 -9.05 -15.34 18.56
CA LEU A 225 -10.32 -14.87 18.03
C LEU A 225 -10.25 -13.39 17.60
N SER A 226 -9.60 -12.54 18.41
CA SER A 226 -9.39 -11.12 18.07
C SER A 226 -8.59 -10.94 16.79
N THR A 227 -7.53 -11.73 16.59
CA THR A 227 -6.71 -11.66 15.38
C THR A 227 -7.52 -12.11 14.17
N LYS A 228 -8.25 -13.24 14.27
CA LYS A 228 -9.12 -13.72 13.20
C LYS A 228 -10.12 -12.65 12.80
N LEU A 229 -10.81 -12.07 13.78
CA LEU A 229 -11.77 -11.03 13.54
C LEU A 229 -11.15 -9.81 12.83
N TYR A 230 -10.01 -9.33 13.32
CA TYR A 230 -9.26 -8.25 12.66
C TYR A 230 -8.99 -8.60 11.18
N LYS A 231 -8.52 -9.84 10.91
CA LYS A 231 -8.25 -10.30 9.55
C LYS A 231 -9.51 -10.28 8.68
N HIS A 232 -10.64 -10.79 9.18
CA HIS A 232 -11.90 -10.78 8.43
C HIS A 232 -12.34 -9.36 8.06
N ARG A 233 -12.36 -8.43 9.02
CA ARG A 233 -12.73 -7.03 8.74
C ARG A 233 -11.80 -6.37 7.76
N ARG A 234 -10.49 -6.53 7.96
CA ARG A 234 -9.51 -5.90 7.09
C ARG A 234 -9.58 -6.49 5.68
N LEU A 235 -9.87 -7.78 5.54
CA LEU A 235 -10.14 -8.42 4.25
C LEU A 235 -11.32 -7.77 3.53
N SER A 236 -12.47 -7.58 4.19
CA SER A 236 -13.65 -6.92 3.58
C SER A 236 -13.35 -5.47 3.18
N GLN A 237 -12.74 -4.69 4.07
CA GLN A 237 -12.37 -3.30 3.81
C GLN A 237 -11.42 -3.16 2.62
N ILE A 238 -10.32 -3.94 2.61
CA ILE A 238 -9.36 -3.90 1.51
C ILE A 238 -9.98 -4.39 0.20
N THR A 239 -10.88 -5.38 0.25
CA THR A 239 -11.60 -5.85 -0.95
C THR A 239 -12.43 -4.72 -1.56
N LEU A 240 -13.23 -4.01 -0.76
CA LEU A 240 -14.03 -2.87 -1.21
C LEU A 240 -13.17 -1.73 -1.77
N GLN A 241 -12.09 -1.36 -1.06
CA GLN A 241 -11.15 -0.36 -1.54
C GLN A 241 -10.56 -0.76 -2.90
N THR A 242 -10.08 -2.00 -3.00
CA THR A 242 -9.47 -2.53 -4.22
C THR A 242 -10.45 -2.56 -5.38
N LEU A 243 -11.73 -2.89 -5.15
CA LEU A 243 -12.76 -2.83 -6.19
C LEU A 243 -12.96 -1.43 -6.74
N GLY A 244 -12.99 -0.41 -5.87
CA GLY A 244 -13.06 1.00 -6.29
C GLY A 244 -11.88 1.40 -7.17
N GLU A 245 -10.66 1.03 -6.74
CA GLU A 245 -9.43 1.31 -7.47
C GLU A 245 -9.34 0.57 -8.82
N LEU A 246 -9.74 -0.70 -8.87
CA LEU A 246 -9.81 -1.47 -10.12
C LEU A 246 -10.87 -0.93 -11.07
N SER A 247 -12.03 -0.54 -10.55
CA SER A 247 -13.09 0.07 -11.35
C SER A 247 -12.63 1.38 -11.98
N ALA A 248 -11.98 2.26 -11.19
CA ALA A 248 -11.42 3.52 -11.66
C ALA A 248 -10.34 3.33 -12.75
N ARG A 249 -9.69 2.16 -12.79
CA ARG A 249 -8.68 1.78 -13.79
C ARG A 249 -9.21 0.97 -14.96
N GLY A 250 -10.52 0.70 -15.02
CA GLY A 250 -11.12 -0.16 -16.04
C GLY A 250 -10.66 -1.63 -15.97
N LYS A 251 -10.24 -2.09 -14.78
CA LYS A 251 -9.75 -3.46 -14.52
C LYS A 251 -10.70 -4.30 -13.68
N LEU A 252 -11.95 -3.84 -13.52
CA LEU A 252 -13.03 -4.60 -12.90
C LEU A 252 -14.07 -4.97 -13.96
N SER A 253 -14.43 -6.25 -14.01
CA SER A 253 -15.57 -6.75 -14.78
C SER A 253 -16.74 -7.04 -13.81
N GLY A 254 -17.78 -6.23 -13.89
CA GLY A 254 -18.89 -6.18 -12.93
C GLY A 254 -18.90 -4.87 -12.14
N SER A 255 -19.68 -4.81 -11.06
CA SER A 255 -19.78 -3.65 -10.17
C SER A 255 -19.49 -4.02 -8.72
N ALA A 256 -18.98 -3.06 -7.94
CA ALA A 256 -18.73 -3.27 -6.51
C ALA A 256 -20.02 -3.63 -5.73
N SER A 257 -21.19 -3.22 -6.20
CA SER A 257 -22.49 -3.61 -5.62
C SER A 257 -22.80 -5.10 -5.76
N GLN A 258 -22.13 -5.82 -6.66
CA GLN A 258 -22.25 -7.28 -6.82
C GLN A 258 -21.30 -8.07 -5.90
N LEU A 259 -20.47 -7.39 -5.09
CA LEU A 259 -19.67 -8.06 -4.06
C LEU A 259 -20.60 -8.75 -3.07
N SER A 260 -20.34 -10.00 -2.70
CA SER A 260 -21.22 -10.77 -1.82
C SER A 260 -21.30 -10.15 -0.43
N ALA A 261 -22.42 -10.38 0.28
CA ALA A 261 -22.62 -9.82 1.61
C ALA A 261 -21.53 -10.26 2.61
N SER A 262 -21.07 -11.51 2.53
CA SER A 262 -19.93 -12.01 3.32
C SER A 262 -18.65 -11.19 3.11
N CYS A 263 -18.46 -10.64 1.91
CA CYS A 263 -17.28 -9.89 1.50
C CYS A 263 -17.39 -8.39 1.71
N ARG A 264 -18.61 -7.83 1.64
CA ARG A 264 -18.88 -6.41 1.97
C ARG A 264 -18.97 -6.20 3.47
N ASP A 265 -19.78 -7.05 4.09
CA ASP A 265 -20.39 -6.84 5.38
C ASP A 265 -19.93 -7.95 6.31
N TYR A 266 -18.62 -8.19 6.43
CA TYR A 266 -18.13 -8.93 7.61
C TYR A 266 -18.34 -8.07 8.87
N GLN A 267 -19.61 -7.87 9.20
CA GLN A 267 -20.13 -7.90 10.53
C GLN A 267 -19.80 -9.31 11.00
N ALA A 268 -18.92 -9.41 12.00
CA ALA A 268 -18.70 -10.66 12.73
C ALA A 268 -20.07 -11.35 12.85
N ALA A 269 -20.22 -12.57 12.33
CA ALA A 269 -21.48 -13.30 12.34
C ALA A 269 -22.09 -13.17 13.73
N SER A 270 -23.01 -12.22 13.91
CA SER A 270 -23.35 -11.62 15.20
C SER A 270 -22.20 -11.72 16.22
N GLY A 271 -21.32 -10.70 16.30
CA GLY A 271 -20.70 -10.40 17.60
C GLY A 271 -21.80 -10.55 18.66
N PRO A 272 -21.56 -11.29 19.75
CA PRO A 272 -22.61 -11.97 20.51
C PRO A 272 -23.84 -11.10 20.66
N ALA A 273 -25.01 -11.64 20.32
CA ALA A 273 -26.27 -10.91 20.23
C ALA A 273 -26.36 -9.82 21.31
N GLY A 274 -26.42 -8.55 20.89
CA GLY A 274 -26.43 -7.39 21.79
C GLY A 274 -25.25 -6.41 21.66
N CYS A 275 -24.29 -6.65 20.77
CA CYS A 275 -23.27 -5.64 20.48
C CYS A 275 -23.86 -4.48 19.67
N MET A 276 -23.71 -3.25 20.19
CA MET A 276 -24.07 -2.04 19.45
C MET A 276 -23.21 -1.89 18.18
N PRO A 277 -23.69 -1.16 17.15
CA PRO A 277 -22.92 -0.87 15.95
C PRO A 277 -21.54 -0.33 16.30
N ASP A 278 -20.52 -0.90 15.66
CA ASP A 278 -19.12 -0.56 15.85
C ASP A 278 -18.82 0.76 15.12
N ASP A 279 -19.12 1.89 15.76
CA ASP A 279 -19.04 3.25 15.19
C ASP A 279 -17.80 4.05 15.65
N GLY A 280 -16.95 3.45 16.50
CA GLY A 280 -15.75 4.06 17.06
C GLY A 280 -16.01 5.10 18.16
N ASN A 281 -17.27 5.47 18.39
CA ASN A 281 -17.67 6.48 19.37
C ASN A 281 -18.31 5.84 20.61
N THR A 282 -18.91 4.66 20.46
CA THR A 282 -19.61 3.96 21.52
C THR A 282 -18.75 2.81 22.06
N ASN A 283 -18.32 2.93 23.32
CA ASN A 283 -17.48 1.92 23.95
C ASN A 283 -18.26 0.60 24.12
N PRO A 284 -17.77 -0.55 23.61
CA PRO A 284 -18.49 -1.80 23.73
C PRO A 284 -18.64 -2.22 25.21
N THR A 285 -19.85 -2.64 25.58
CA THR A 285 -20.23 -2.90 26.98
C THR A 285 -19.84 -4.30 27.46
N SER A 286 -19.51 -5.23 26.55
CA SER A 286 -19.07 -6.58 26.88
C SER A 286 -17.69 -6.88 26.31
N LYS A 287 -16.99 -7.83 26.93
CA LYS A 287 -15.71 -8.35 26.45
C LYS A 287 -15.79 -8.80 25.00
N ASP A 288 -16.85 -9.52 24.67
CA ASP A 288 -16.97 -10.09 23.35
C ASP A 288 -17.33 -9.03 22.32
N CYS A 289 -18.12 -8.01 22.67
CA CYS A 289 -18.35 -6.85 21.81
C CYS A 289 -17.07 -6.03 21.60
N CYS A 290 -16.20 -6.02 22.61
CA CYS A 290 -14.89 -5.39 22.52
C CYS A 290 -13.95 -6.07 21.56
N LEU A 291 -13.82 -7.38 21.75
CA LEU A 291 -13.03 -8.23 20.87
C LEU A 291 -13.65 -8.22 19.48
N ALA A 292 -14.96 -7.98 19.42
CA ALA A 292 -15.73 -7.69 18.22
C ALA A 292 -15.60 -6.26 17.69
N SER A 293 -14.73 -5.37 18.17
CA SER A 293 -14.62 -3.99 17.66
C SER A 293 -13.36 -3.71 16.82
N VAL A 294 -13.47 -2.90 15.74
CA VAL A 294 -12.33 -2.44 14.92
C VAL A 294 -11.66 -1.22 15.49
N TYR A 295 -12.27 -0.57 16.49
CA TYR A 295 -11.74 0.63 17.10
C TYR A 295 -11.23 0.35 18.51
N PHE A 296 -11.92 -0.54 19.24
CA PHE A 296 -11.67 -0.75 20.66
C PHE A 296 -10.78 -1.98 20.90
N CYS A 297 -9.92 -1.90 21.92
CA CYS A 297 -9.09 -3.00 22.38
C CYS A 297 -9.57 -3.49 23.74
N TRP A 298 -9.69 -4.81 23.92
CA TRP A 298 -10.02 -5.38 25.22
C TRP A 298 -8.81 -5.43 26.15
N SER A 299 -8.94 -4.89 27.36
CA SER A 299 -7.94 -5.01 28.42
C SER A 299 -8.37 -6.08 29.44
N ASN A 300 -7.61 -7.18 29.54
CA ASN A 300 -7.84 -8.19 30.59
C ASN A 300 -7.55 -7.65 31.99
N SER A 301 -6.55 -6.78 32.14
CA SER A 301 -6.18 -6.22 33.45
C SER A 301 -7.20 -5.21 33.98
N LEU A 302 -7.90 -4.50 33.09
CA LEU A 302 -8.93 -3.53 33.46
C LEU A 302 -10.36 -4.08 33.32
N GLY A 303 -10.52 -5.28 32.75
CA GLY A 303 -11.82 -5.89 32.52
C GLY A 303 -12.76 -5.04 31.66
N ARG A 304 -12.24 -4.24 30.71
CA ARG A 304 -13.04 -3.31 29.90
C ARG A 304 -12.44 -3.03 28.52
N CYS A 305 -13.26 -2.44 27.66
CA CYS A 305 -12.84 -1.89 26.38
C CYS A 305 -12.14 -0.56 26.48
N MET A 306 -11.17 -0.38 25.60
CA MET A 306 -10.27 0.75 25.54
C MET A 306 -10.38 1.37 24.15
N ALA A 307 -10.75 2.65 24.06
CA ALA A 307 -10.85 3.38 22.80
C ALA A 307 -9.49 3.53 22.12
N PRO A 308 -9.43 3.82 20.80
CA PRO A 308 -8.19 4.20 20.15
C PRO A 308 -7.42 5.27 20.95
N GLY A 309 -6.10 5.10 21.06
CA GLY A 309 -5.22 5.96 21.86
C GLY A 309 -5.13 5.61 23.35
N SER A 310 -6.02 4.78 23.87
CA SER A 310 -6.00 4.37 25.29
C SER A 310 -4.79 3.50 25.63
N ARG A 311 -4.22 3.65 26.83
CA ARG A 311 -3.03 2.90 27.29
C ARG A 311 -3.32 1.92 28.44
N VAL A 312 -2.66 0.78 28.42
CA VAL A 312 -2.66 -0.25 29.48
C VAL A 312 -1.24 -0.78 29.63
N GLY A 313 -0.56 -0.41 30.72
CA GLY A 313 0.86 -0.70 30.88
C GLY A 313 1.69 -0.09 29.75
N SER A 314 2.49 -0.90 29.08
CA SER A 314 3.32 -0.51 27.92
C SER A 314 2.60 -0.61 26.57
N TYR A 315 1.30 -0.91 26.54
CA TYR A 315 0.50 -1.08 25.32
C TYR A 315 -0.48 0.08 25.12
N GLN A 316 -0.73 0.45 23.85
CA GLN A 316 -1.70 1.45 23.42
C GLN A 316 -2.66 0.79 22.43
N CYS A 317 -3.95 1.09 22.55
CA CYS A 317 -4.93 0.64 21.57
C CYS A 317 -4.77 1.48 20.30
N GLY A 318 -4.44 0.85 19.18
CA GLY A 318 -4.37 1.52 17.87
C GLY A 318 -5.74 1.66 17.22
N ASP A 319 -5.82 2.51 16.19
CA ASP A 319 -7.06 2.83 15.45
C ASP A 319 -7.72 1.63 14.76
N GLY A 320 -7.04 0.48 14.72
CA GLY A 320 -7.54 -0.78 14.17
C GLY A 320 -7.93 -1.83 15.23
N GLY A 321 -8.18 -1.43 16.49
CA GLY A 321 -8.66 -2.34 17.53
C GLY A 321 -7.59 -3.34 18.02
N ASN A 322 -6.31 -3.02 17.83
CA ASN A 322 -5.19 -3.86 18.24
C ASN A 322 -4.31 -3.16 19.26
N TRP A 323 -3.83 -3.93 20.25
CA TRP A 323 -2.77 -3.47 21.14
C TRP A 323 -1.47 -3.36 20.36
N VAL A 324 -1.01 -2.13 20.18
CA VAL A 324 0.36 -1.86 19.78
C VAL A 324 1.17 -1.63 21.03
N THR A 325 2.44 -2.02 21.05
CA THR A 325 3.38 -1.43 21.99
C THR A 325 3.68 -0.05 21.40
N PRO A 326 3.13 1.06 21.92
CA PRO A 326 3.60 2.38 21.54
C PRO A 326 5.10 2.30 21.72
N SER A 327 5.82 2.53 20.62
CA SER A 327 7.22 2.88 20.71
C SER A 327 7.29 3.88 21.86
N ALA A 328 8.08 3.57 22.90
CA ALA A 328 8.18 4.43 24.07
C ALA A 328 8.22 5.86 23.56
N PRO A 329 7.45 6.82 24.13
CA PRO A 329 7.68 8.22 23.80
C PRO A 329 9.17 8.37 23.92
N ALA A 330 9.85 8.64 22.79
CA ALA A 330 11.29 8.76 22.80
C ALA A 330 11.56 9.69 23.99
N PRO A 331 12.35 9.27 24.99
CA PRO A 331 12.58 10.09 26.18
C PRO A 331 12.82 11.50 25.67
N THR A 332 12.17 12.53 26.25
CA THR A 332 12.40 13.92 25.86
C THR A 332 13.90 14.04 25.69
N PRO A 333 14.40 14.21 24.46
CA PRO A 333 15.81 14.00 24.25
C PRO A 333 16.48 15.06 25.14
N PRO A 334 17.42 14.71 26.04
CA PRO A 334 18.50 15.65 26.26
C PRO A 334 18.96 16.04 24.85
N ALA A 335 19.10 17.34 24.58
CA ALA A 335 19.49 17.89 23.27
C ALA A 335 20.29 16.84 22.49
N PRO A 336 19.76 16.31 21.37
CA PRO A 336 20.03 14.96 20.92
C PRO A 336 21.50 14.63 21.08
N THR A 337 21.83 13.74 22.02
CA THR A 337 23.11 13.06 21.91
C THR A 337 22.99 12.26 20.61
N PRO A 338 23.82 12.56 19.61
CA PRO A 338 23.71 11.96 18.28
C PRO A 338 23.68 10.43 18.42
N PRO A 339 22.99 9.70 17.51
CA PRO A 339 23.09 8.25 17.47
C PRO A 339 24.55 7.89 17.61
N SER A 340 24.89 6.99 18.54
CA SER A 340 26.24 6.41 18.57
C SER A 340 26.57 6.09 17.12
N PRO A 341 27.59 6.76 16.55
CA PRO A 341 27.79 6.75 15.11
C PRO A 341 27.77 5.30 14.67
N ALA A 342 26.98 4.97 13.65
CA ALA A 342 27.40 3.88 12.78
C ALA A 342 28.89 4.13 12.55
N PRO A 343 29.76 3.17 12.92
CA PRO A 343 31.19 3.41 13.10
C PRO A 343 31.64 4.30 11.97
N SER A 344 32.29 5.42 12.32
CA SER A 344 32.66 6.58 11.50
C SER A 344 33.37 6.21 10.19
N GLY A 345 32.68 5.43 9.39
CA GLY A 345 33.01 5.05 8.05
C GLY A 345 32.79 6.32 7.30
N SER A 346 33.91 6.91 6.91
CA SER A 346 33.98 8.02 5.98
C SER A 346 32.82 7.91 4.99
N TRP A 347 31.91 8.88 5.04
CA TRP A 347 30.87 8.98 4.02
C TRP A 347 31.54 8.93 2.64
N SER A 348 30.99 8.15 1.71
CA SER A 348 31.59 7.92 0.39
C SER A 348 30.58 8.21 -0.72
N CYS A 349 31.08 8.52 -1.92
CA CYS A 349 30.26 8.79 -3.11
C CYS A 349 29.29 7.66 -3.48
N ALA A 350 29.56 6.43 -3.03
CA ALA A 350 28.65 5.31 -3.21
C ALA A 350 27.33 5.50 -2.45
N ARG A 351 27.33 6.25 -1.33
CA ARG A 351 26.14 6.49 -0.50
C ARG A 351 25.18 7.54 -1.08
N SER A 352 25.68 8.43 -1.94
CA SER A 352 24.88 9.39 -2.71
C SER A 352 24.62 8.97 -4.14
N SER A 353 25.23 7.85 -4.58
CA SER A 353 25.04 7.32 -5.92
C SER A 353 23.67 6.67 -6.02
N TYR A 354 22.82 7.20 -6.90
CA TYR A 354 21.54 6.60 -7.24
C TYR A 354 21.38 6.60 -8.76
N LEU A 355 21.35 5.41 -9.36
CA LEU A 355 21.23 5.22 -10.82
C LEU A 355 22.24 6.04 -11.63
N GLY A 356 23.49 6.10 -11.18
CA GLY A 356 24.56 6.85 -11.84
C GLY A 356 24.54 8.36 -11.59
N ALA A 357 23.48 8.90 -10.98
CA ALA A 357 23.42 10.28 -10.52
C ALA A 357 23.92 10.42 -9.07
N GLN A 358 24.49 11.57 -8.75
CA GLN A 358 24.87 11.94 -7.39
C GLN A 358 23.79 12.83 -6.78
N LEU A 359 23.07 12.29 -5.79
CA LEU A 359 22.02 12.99 -5.07
C LEU A 359 22.53 13.49 -3.72
N TRP A 360 21.97 14.59 -3.22
CA TRP A 360 22.19 14.97 -1.84
C TRP A 360 21.56 13.91 -0.93
N THR A 361 22.33 13.34 0.00
CA THR A 361 21.85 12.37 0.98
C THR A 361 22.20 12.80 2.40
N CYS A 362 21.24 12.66 3.29
CA CYS A 362 21.38 12.89 4.72
C CYS A 362 22.47 12.00 5.31
N ASP A 363 23.44 12.59 6.02
CA ASP A 363 24.53 11.85 6.66
C ASP A 363 24.23 11.38 8.08
N GLY A 364 22.99 11.57 8.52
CA GLY A 364 22.51 11.07 9.81
C GLY A 364 22.06 12.15 10.77
N GLN A 365 22.38 13.43 10.53
CA GLN A 365 21.66 14.55 11.15
C GLN A 365 22.06 15.92 10.58
N THR A 366 23.35 16.25 10.52
CA THR A 366 23.78 17.65 10.38
C THR A 366 24.18 18.04 8.98
N HIS A 367 24.36 17.09 8.06
CA HIS A 367 24.67 17.43 6.68
C HIS A 367 23.81 16.67 5.69
N VAL A 368 23.57 17.31 4.56
CA VAL A 368 23.36 16.58 3.31
C VAL A 368 24.69 16.53 2.57
N ARG A 369 24.99 15.40 1.93
CA ARG A 369 26.23 15.19 1.19
C ARG A 369 25.95 14.67 -0.22
N LYS A 370 26.74 15.10 -1.19
CA LYS A 370 26.77 14.54 -2.55
C LYS A 370 28.20 14.54 -3.06
N CYS A 371 28.50 13.77 -4.11
CA CYS A 371 29.76 13.98 -4.81
C CYS A 371 29.61 14.91 -6.02
N VAL A 372 30.61 15.77 -6.18
CA VAL A 372 30.86 16.51 -7.42
C VAL A 372 32.10 15.90 -8.04
N GLY A 373 31.89 15.09 -9.08
CA GLY A 373 32.92 14.14 -9.55
C GLY A 373 33.21 13.07 -8.49
N SER A 374 34.48 12.87 -8.16
CA SER A 374 34.94 11.96 -7.10
C SER A 374 35.08 12.62 -5.73
N THR A 375 34.77 13.91 -5.61
CA THR A 375 35.00 14.68 -4.37
C THR A 375 33.70 14.82 -3.58
N PRO A 376 33.65 14.32 -2.33
CA PRO A 376 32.57 14.58 -1.39
C PRO A 376 32.38 16.08 -1.14
N THR A 377 31.14 16.55 -1.31
CA THR A 377 30.70 17.88 -0.90
C THR A 377 29.64 17.73 0.18
N ALA A 378 29.69 18.60 1.19
CA ALA A 378 28.75 18.61 2.31
C ALA A 378 28.11 19.98 2.44
N GLN A 379 26.82 20.00 2.73
CA GLN A 379 26.08 21.19 3.14
C GLN A 379 25.57 20.97 4.56
N THR A 380 25.93 21.88 5.47
CA THR A 380 25.48 21.82 6.86
C THR A 380 24.03 22.28 6.96
N CYS A 381 23.20 21.50 7.65
CA CYS A 381 21.79 21.76 7.88
C CYS A 381 21.54 22.07 9.37
N THR A 382 21.29 23.33 9.69
CA THR A 382 21.18 23.83 11.08
C THR A 382 20.07 23.15 11.89
N ARG A 383 18.96 22.74 11.26
CA ARG A 383 17.83 22.04 11.92
C ARG A 383 17.72 20.57 11.53
N GLY A 384 18.82 20.01 11.02
CA GLY A 384 18.87 18.68 10.47
C GLY A 384 18.39 18.60 9.03
N CYS A 385 18.23 17.39 8.51
CA CYS A 385 17.87 17.15 7.11
C CYS A 385 16.65 16.23 6.98
N TYR A 386 15.91 16.41 5.89
CA TYR A 386 14.73 15.62 5.51
C TYR A 386 15.14 14.60 4.45
N GLY A 387 14.98 13.32 4.79
CA GLY A 387 15.18 12.20 3.88
C GLY A 387 14.00 12.07 2.93
N ALA A 388 14.23 12.32 1.64
CA ALA A 388 13.22 12.14 0.61
C ALA A 388 13.10 10.65 0.21
N ALA A 389 12.11 10.34 -0.64
CA ALA A 389 12.01 9.00 -1.22
C ALA A 389 13.27 8.65 -2.03
N ALA A 390 13.60 7.36 -2.11
CA ALA A 390 14.76 6.90 -2.88
C ALA A 390 14.73 7.43 -4.32
N GLY A 391 15.87 7.93 -4.79
CA GLY A 391 16.00 8.58 -6.10
C GLY A 391 15.62 10.05 -6.13
N LYS A 392 15.27 10.64 -4.99
CA LYS A 392 15.16 12.08 -4.80
C LYS A 392 16.30 12.56 -3.91
N ARG A 393 16.67 13.84 -4.07
CA ARG A 393 17.63 14.50 -3.19
C ARG A 393 17.01 14.73 -1.82
N ASP A 394 17.82 14.63 -0.79
CA ASP A 394 17.50 15.07 0.57
C ASP A 394 17.66 16.58 0.68
N TYR A 395 17.01 17.15 1.70
CA TYR A 395 16.91 18.60 1.87
C TYR A 395 17.32 19.03 3.27
N CYS A 396 17.95 20.20 3.41
CA CYS A 396 18.11 20.79 4.73
C CYS A 396 16.77 21.31 5.26
N ILE A 397 16.51 21.04 6.53
CA ILE A 397 15.38 21.59 7.26
C ILE A 397 15.75 23.01 7.72
N SER A 398 14.82 23.95 7.52
CA SER A 398 14.96 25.36 7.90
C SER A 398 13.91 25.76 8.92
N ALA A 399 14.19 26.75 9.75
CA ALA A 399 13.18 27.32 10.66
C ALA A 399 12.17 28.13 9.84
N ALA A 400 10.87 27.92 10.07
CA ALA A 400 9.82 28.77 9.51
C ALA A 400 9.58 29.95 10.46
N ALA A 401 9.27 31.13 9.92
CA ALA A 401 8.78 32.22 10.74
C ALA A 401 7.44 31.80 11.37
N SER A 402 7.30 31.89 12.69
CA SER A 402 6.09 31.49 13.41
C SER A 402 4.84 32.26 12.98
N SER A 403 5.01 33.46 12.41
CA SER A 403 3.93 34.25 11.81
C SER A 403 3.41 33.68 10.50
N SER A 404 4.14 32.77 9.84
CA SER A 404 3.85 32.26 8.50
C SER A 404 3.24 30.85 8.47
N TRP A 405 3.32 30.10 9.58
CA TRP A 405 2.80 28.72 9.67
C TRP A 405 2.52 28.34 11.12
N SER A 406 1.44 27.59 11.37
CA SER A 406 1.03 27.13 12.71
C SER A 406 1.25 25.63 12.88
N CYS A 407 1.69 25.20 14.07
CA CYS A 407 1.83 23.78 14.43
C CYS A 407 0.50 23.02 14.41
N THR A 408 -0.63 23.73 14.55
CA THR A 408 -1.95 23.12 14.43
C THR A 408 -2.23 22.63 13.01
N SER A 409 -1.63 23.25 12.00
CA SER A 409 -1.82 22.89 10.59
C SER A 409 -1.17 21.57 10.19
N SER A 410 -0.18 21.11 10.97
CA SER A 410 0.51 19.82 10.81
C SER A 410 0.15 18.80 11.89
N ALA A 411 -0.76 19.16 12.81
CA ALA A 411 -1.20 18.26 13.87
C ALA A 411 -2.24 17.28 13.32
N TYR A 412 -1.96 15.99 13.44
CA TYR A 412 -2.92 14.94 13.16
C TYR A 412 -2.94 13.94 14.31
N GLY A 413 -4.03 13.92 15.08
CA GLY A 413 -4.04 13.24 16.37
C GLY A 413 -2.97 13.83 17.31
N SER A 414 -2.14 12.96 17.91
CA SER A 414 -1.04 13.35 18.78
C SER A 414 0.33 13.45 18.08
N VAL A 415 0.36 13.39 16.75
CA VAL A 415 1.61 13.44 15.95
C VAL A 415 1.68 14.69 15.07
N GLN A 416 2.91 15.10 14.74
CA GLN A 416 3.21 16.15 13.77
C GLN A 416 3.61 15.50 12.45
N LEU A 417 2.83 15.76 11.41
CA LEU A 417 3.10 15.26 10.06
C LEU A 417 3.73 16.37 9.20
N TRP A 418 4.52 15.98 8.21
CA TRP A 418 4.91 16.89 7.14
C TRP A 418 3.67 17.24 6.32
N THR A 419 3.34 18.53 6.24
CA THR A 419 2.16 19.04 5.54
C THR A 419 2.58 19.98 4.42
N CYS A 420 2.05 19.74 3.23
CA CYS A 420 2.32 20.49 2.02
C CYS A 420 1.52 21.80 2.02
N SER A 421 2.23 22.92 1.94
CA SER A 421 1.61 24.24 1.73
C SER A 421 2.53 25.18 0.97
N GLY A 422 1.98 25.91 0.01
CA GLY A 422 2.74 26.88 -0.79
C GLY A 422 3.98 26.27 -1.46
N GLY A 423 3.92 24.99 -1.85
CA GLY A 423 5.05 24.26 -2.45
C GLY A 423 6.16 23.83 -1.47
N ARG A 424 5.95 23.96 -0.16
CA ARG A 424 6.89 23.55 0.89
C ARG A 424 6.26 22.51 1.81
N LEU A 425 7.07 21.64 2.41
CA LEU A 425 6.62 20.81 3.53
C LEU A 425 6.87 21.55 4.83
N TYR A 426 5.90 21.55 5.72
CA TYR A 426 6.00 22.11 7.07
C TYR A 426 5.72 21.05 8.12
N LYS A 427 6.39 21.14 9.26
CA LYS A 427 6.02 20.41 10.49
C LYS A 427 6.47 21.20 11.71
N CYS A 428 6.14 20.76 12.92
CA CYS A 428 6.77 21.26 14.14
C CYS A 428 7.74 20.25 14.76
N ASP A 429 8.92 20.74 15.18
CA ASP A 429 10.00 19.93 15.77
C ASP A 429 10.12 20.11 17.30
N GLY A 430 9.09 20.69 17.94
CA GLY A 430 9.08 21.02 19.36
C GLY A 430 9.65 22.40 19.70
N SER A 431 10.49 22.98 18.84
CA SER A 431 11.00 24.35 19.01
C SER A 431 10.20 25.41 18.24
N GLY A 432 9.32 24.96 17.34
CA GLY A 432 8.50 25.80 16.48
C GLY A 432 8.28 25.15 15.11
N PRO A 433 7.66 25.88 14.17
CA PRO A 433 7.48 25.40 12.82
C PRO A 433 8.81 25.38 12.07
N VAL A 434 9.03 24.31 11.33
CA VAL A 434 10.15 24.10 10.42
C VAL A 434 9.62 23.77 9.03
N PHE A 435 10.43 23.99 8.01
CA PHE A 435 10.05 23.70 6.65
C PHE A 435 11.18 23.09 5.82
N VAL A 436 10.76 22.43 4.74
CA VAL A 436 11.60 21.94 3.64
C VAL A 436 11.18 22.66 2.37
N ALA A 437 12.13 23.31 1.70
CA ALA A 437 11.91 23.90 0.39
C ALA A 437 11.96 22.80 -0.69
N CYS A 438 10.80 22.40 -1.19
CA CYS A 438 10.72 21.46 -2.30
C CYS A 438 10.93 22.20 -3.63
N GLU A 439 11.94 21.81 -4.40
CA GLU A 439 12.32 22.45 -5.66
C GLU A 439 11.18 22.45 -6.69
N SER A 440 10.43 21.35 -6.77
CA SER A 440 9.30 21.15 -7.67
C SER A 440 7.93 21.27 -6.98
N GLY A 441 7.89 21.85 -5.77
CA GLY A 441 6.72 21.85 -4.91
C GLY A 441 6.49 20.52 -4.19
N CYS A 442 5.38 20.42 -3.46
CA CYS A 442 5.00 19.23 -2.69
C CYS A 442 3.64 18.68 -3.16
N VAL A 443 3.30 17.47 -2.72
CA VAL A 443 2.02 16.82 -2.99
C VAL A 443 1.43 16.28 -1.70
N GLY A 444 0.14 16.58 -1.49
CA GLY A 444 -0.65 16.05 -0.38
C GLY A 444 -0.87 14.56 -0.52
N ARG A 445 -0.76 13.82 0.59
CA ARG A 445 -1.13 12.39 0.67
C ARG A 445 -2.45 12.21 1.40
N THR A 446 -2.88 10.95 1.50
CA THR A 446 -4.06 10.59 2.29
C THR A 446 -3.92 11.07 3.74
N LEU A 447 -5.04 11.46 4.32
CA LEU A 447 -5.14 11.92 5.70
C LEU A 447 -4.39 10.97 6.67
N GLY A 448 -3.59 11.55 7.58
CA GLY A 448 -2.80 10.78 8.54
C GLY A 448 -1.45 10.26 8.04
N SER A 449 -0.97 10.72 6.89
CA SER A 449 0.36 10.41 6.35
C SER A 449 1.16 11.69 6.06
N ASP A 450 2.50 11.58 6.08
CA ASP A 450 3.38 12.67 5.66
C ASP A 450 3.21 12.98 4.16
N ASP A 451 3.08 14.27 3.86
CA ASP A 451 3.19 14.79 2.51
C ASP A 451 4.64 14.72 2.02
N VAL A 452 4.84 14.79 0.70
CA VAL A 452 6.18 14.61 0.09
C VAL A 452 6.50 15.72 -0.91
N CYS A 453 7.80 16.02 -1.04
CA CYS A 453 8.29 16.82 -2.17
C CYS A 453 8.10 16.03 -3.48
N ARG A 454 7.79 16.74 -4.58
CA ARG A 454 7.62 16.16 -5.92
C ARG A 454 8.93 15.70 -6.56
#